data_AF-A0A256V587-F1
#
_entry.id   AF-A0A256V587-F1
#
_cell.length_a   1.000
_cell.length_b   1.000
_cell.length_c   1.000
_cell.angle_alpha   90.00
_cell.angle_beta   90.00
_cell.angle_gamma   90.00
#
_symmetry.space_group_name_H-M   'P 1'
#
loop_
_entity.id
_entity.type
_entity.pdbx_description
1 polymer ?
#
loop_
_entity_poly.entity_id
_entity_poly.type
_entity_poly.pdbx_seq_one_letter_code
_entity_poly.pdbx_strand_id
1 'polypeptide(L)'
;MAETDIESLIRSLVIPLLKQPQALSITQKDDGRYHRYIIDVAPNDVGRLIGRQGHVAAALRTIVESTQSRRANSKRVRLLINDHRH
;
A
#
# COMPACT_ATOMS: atom_id res chain seq x y z
N MET A 1 -19.49 13.51 1.80
CA MET A 1 -18.77 12.27 2.12
C MET A 1 -17.52 12.25 1.27
N ALA A 2 -16.35 12.50 1.85
CA ALA A 2 -15.07 12.29 1.18
C ALA A 2 -14.30 11.27 2.03
N GLU A 3 -14.80 10.03 2.02
CA GLU A 3 -13.95 8.91 2.40
C GLU A 3 -12.97 8.78 1.23
N THR A 4 -11.78 9.37 1.41
CA THR A 4 -10.70 9.29 0.44
C THR A 4 -10.50 7.83 0.10
N ASP A 5 -10.73 7.46 -1.16
CA ASP A 5 -10.53 6.08 -1.58
C ASP A 5 -9.02 5.76 -1.49
N ILE A 6 -8.62 5.13 -0.39
CA ILE A 6 -7.23 4.76 -0.10
C ILE A 6 -6.72 3.81 -1.19
N GLU A 7 -7.59 2.99 -1.77
CA GLU A 7 -7.21 2.14 -2.90
C GLU A 7 -6.79 2.99 -4.10
N SER A 8 -7.58 4.01 -4.47
CA SER A 8 -7.22 4.97 -5.52
C SER A 8 -5.91 5.71 -5.23
N LEU A 9 -5.66 6.10 -3.98
CA LEU A 9 -4.37 6.67 -3.58
C LEU A 9 -3.23 5.69 -3.82
N ILE A 10 -3.35 4.45 -3.33
CA ILE A 10 -2.32 3.41 -3.52
C ILE A 10 -2.07 3.19 -5.02
N ARG A 11 -3.13 3.05 -5.83
CA ARG A 11 -3.02 2.87 -7.28
C ARG A 11 -2.27 4.03 -7.93
N SER A 12 -2.63 5.28 -7.63
CA SER A 12 -1.98 6.46 -8.22
C SER A 12 -0.49 6.58 -7.87
N LEU A 13 -0.09 6.14 -6.67
CA LEU A 13 1.31 6.15 -6.23
C LEU A 13 2.11 4.97 -6.78
N VAL A 14 1.50 3.78 -6.86
CA VAL A 14 2.19 2.54 -7.20
C VAL A 14 2.28 2.31 -8.70
N ILE A 15 1.19 2.53 -9.46
CA ILE A 15 1.14 2.28 -10.91
C ILE A 15 2.32 2.89 -11.69
N PRO A 16 2.71 4.16 -11.46
CA PRO A 16 3.82 4.77 -12.18
C PRO A 16 5.19 4.11 -11.92
N LEU A 17 5.32 3.34 -10.83
CA LEU A 17 6.55 2.66 -10.45
C LEU A 17 6.68 1.29 -11.13
N LEU A 18 5.58 0.71 -11.62
CA LEU A 18 5.52 -0.65 -12.17
C LEU A 18 5.89 -0.70 -13.66
N LYS A 19 6.46 -1.81 -14.09
CA LYS A 19 6.58 -2.19 -15.51
C LYS A 19 5.34 -2.92 -16.00
N GLN A 20 4.62 -3.60 -15.12
CA GLN A 20 3.36 -4.29 -15.41
C GLN A 20 2.24 -3.79 -14.51
N PRO A 21 1.69 -2.58 -14.77
CA PRO A 21 0.61 -2.00 -13.94
C PRO A 21 -0.61 -2.89 -13.76
N GLN A 22 -0.95 -3.68 -14.78
CA GLN A 22 -2.07 -4.63 -14.78
C GLN A 22 -1.91 -5.78 -13.79
N ALA A 23 -0.68 -6.06 -13.33
CA ALA A 23 -0.41 -7.09 -12.34
C ALA A 23 -0.59 -6.59 -10.90
N LEU A 24 -0.89 -5.30 -10.69
CA LEU A 24 -1.19 -4.75 -9.38
C LEU A 24 -2.54 -5.29 -8.87
N SER A 25 -2.49 -6.04 -7.78
CA SER A 25 -3.67 -6.41 -6.99
C SER A 25 -3.58 -5.76 -5.61
N ILE A 26 -4.72 -5.33 -5.09
CA ILE A 26 -4.85 -4.76 -3.74
C ILE A 26 -5.90 -5.57 -3.00
N THR A 27 -5.48 -6.20 -1.91
CA THR A 27 -6.38 -6.94 -1.00
C THR A 27 -6.57 -6.13 0.27
N GLN A 28 -7.81 -5.74 0.56
CA GLN A 28 -8.17 -5.14 1.85
C GLN A 28 -8.48 -6.23 2.87
N LYS A 29 -7.88 -6.13 4.05
CA LYS A 29 -8.24 -6.93 5.22
C LYS A 29 -8.55 -6.02 6.39
N ASP A 30 -9.73 -6.21 6.95
CA ASP A 30 -10.19 -5.48 8.11
C ASP A 30 -10.01 -6.32 9.37
N ASP A 31 -9.17 -5.83 10.28
CA ASP A 31 -8.90 -6.48 11.56
C ASP A 31 -9.16 -5.51 12.71
N GLY A 32 -9.17 -6.00 13.95
CA GLY A 32 -9.58 -5.20 15.12
C GLY A 32 -8.94 -3.80 15.17
N ARG A 33 -7.61 -3.72 15.03
CA ARG A 33 -6.86 -2.45 15.13
C ARG A 33 -6.52 -1.80 13.78
N TYR A 34 -6.65 -2.52 12.66
CA TYR A 34 -6.09 -2.11 11.38
C TYR A 34 -7.04 -2.28 10.19
N HIS A 35 -7.05 -1.29 9.30
CA HIS A 35 -7.39 -1.46 7.90
C HIS A 35 -6.09 -1.78 7.14
N ARG A 36 -5.91 -3.05 6.77
CA ARG A 36 -4.71 -3.51 6.06
C ARG A 36 -4.96 -3.48 4.55
N TYR A 37 -4.06 -2.84 3.83
CA TYR A 37 -3.97 -2.91 2.38
C TYR A 37 -2.74 -3.73 2.02
N ILE A 38 -2.95 -4.89 1.41
CA ILE A 38 -1.90 -5.78 0.95
C ILE A 38 -1.78 -5.60 -0.56
N ILE A 39 -0.59 -5.23 -1.03
CA ILE A 39 -0.32 -5.09 -2.45
C ILE A 39 0.51 -6.27 -2.95
N ASP A 40 0.07 -6.81 -4.08
CA ASP A 40 0.75 -7.84 -4.85
C ASP A 40 1.03 -7.26 -6.24
N VAL A 41 2.22 -7.54 -6.77
CA VAL A 41 2.66 -7.07 -8.09
C VAL A 41 3.41 -8.18 -8.81
N ALA A 42 3.71 -7.95 -10.10
CA ALA A 42 4.59 -8.84 -10.83
C ALA A 42 5.96 -9.00 -10.10
N PRO A 43 6.55 -10.20 -10.07
CA PRO A 43 7.85 -10.44 -9.40
C PRO A 43 8.95 -9.48 -9.84
N ASN A 44 8.95 -9.09 -11.13
CA ASN A 44 9.92 -8.15 -11.69
C ASN A 44 9.75 -6.70 -11.20
N ASP A 45 8.60 -6.36 -10.61
CA ASP A 45 8.29 -5.03 -10.09
C ASP A 45 8.48 -4.92 -8.57
N VAL A 46 8.57 -6.05 -7.84
CA VAL A 46 8.79 -6.07 -6.39
C VAL A 46 10.04 -5.26 -6.03
N GLY A 47 11.18 -5.52 -6.69
CA GLY A 47 12.43 -4.80 -6.41
C GLY A 47 12.33 -3.28 -6.63
N ARG A 48 11.51 -2.85 -7.60
CA ARG A 48 11.26 -1.42 -7.89
C ARG A 48 10.42 -0.77 -6.80
N LEU A 49 9.41 -1.50 -6.29
CA LEU A 49 8.53 -1.06 -5.20
C LEU A 49 9.22 -1.03 -3.84
N ILE A 50 10.08 -2.01 -3.55
CA ILE A 50 10.89 -2.00 -2.34
C ILE A 50 11.92 -0.86 -2.41
N GLY A 51 12.60 -0.74 -3.55
CA GLY A 51 13.65 0.24 -3.74
C GLY A 51 14.90 -0.04 -2.90
N ARG A 52 15.95 0.75 -3.11
CA ARG A 52 17.24 0.56 -2.43
C ARG A 52 17.09 0.70 -0.92
N GLN A 53 17.48 -0.33 -0.16
CA GLN A 53 17.32 -0.38 1.30
C GLN A 53 15.86 -0.22 1.77
N GLY A 54 14.87 -0.49 0.92
CA GLY A 54 13.46 -0.34 1.28
C GLY A 54 12.93 1.10 1.28
N HIS A 55 13.69 2.09 0.78
CA HIS A 55 13.29 3.50 0.85
C HIS A 55 11.96 3.80 0.13
N VAL A 56 11.71 3.19 -1.03
CA VAL A 56 10.46 3.43 -1.78
C VAL A 56 9.28 2.89 -0.99
N ALA A 57 9.39 1.66 -0.48
CA ALA A 57 8.37 1.06 0.37
C ALA A 57 8.13 1.87 1.67
N ALA A 58 9.17 2.42 2.28
CA ALA A 58 9.05 3.27 3.47
C ALA A 58 8.29 4.58 3.18
N ALA A 59 8.57 5.22 2.05
CA ALA A 59 7.88 6.43 1.61
C ALA A 59 6.40 6.16 1.33
N LEU A 60 6.09 5.08 0.60
CA LEU A 60 4.71 4.67 0.33
C LEU A 60 3.92 4.39 1.61
N ARG A 61 4.51 3.65 2.56
CA ARG A 61 3.89 3.42 3.88
C ARG A 61 3.61 4.71 4.61
N THR A 62 4.56 5.64 4.62
CA THR A 62 4.36 6.95 5.27
C THR A 62 3.15 7.68 4.71
N ILE A 63 3.05 7.79 3.38
CA ILE A 63 1.96 8.52 2.72
C ILE A 63 0.62 7.82 2.98
N VAL A 64 0.54 6.52 2.71
CA VAL A 64 -0.72 5.75 2.82
C VAL A 64 -1.17 5.68 4.28
N GLU A 65 -0.27 5.38 5.22
CA GLU A 65 -0.63 5.26 6.63
C GLU A 65 -0.96 6.62 7.27
N SER A 66 -0.45 7.74 6.73
CA SER A 66 -0.82 9.09 7.17
C SER A 66 -2.27 9.48 6.88
N THR A 67 -2.96 8.76 5.98
CA THR A 67 -4.38 8.98 5.67
C THR A 67 -5.33 8.61 6.82
N GLN A 68 -4.80 7.98 7.89
CA GLN A 68 -5.56 7.63 9.08
C GLN A 68 -6.34 8.85 9.64
N SER A 69 -7.61 8.62 9.97
CA SER A 69 -8.44 9.66 10.59
C SER A 69 -7.94 9.99 11.99
N ARG A 70 -7.94 11.29 12.35
CA ARG A 70 -7.56 11.78 13.69
C ARG A 70 -8.67 11.57 14.74
N ARG A 71 -9.79 10.94 14.39
CA ARG A 71 -10.88 10.69 15.34
C ARG A 71 -10.44 9.65 16.38
N ALA A 72 -10.88 9.87 17.63
CA ALA A 72 -10.70 8.88 18.68
C ALA A 72 -11.34 7.55 18.25
N ASN A 73 -10.59 6.46 18.39
CA ASN A 73 -10.97 5.08 18.02
C ASN A 73 -11.02 4.75 16.52
N SER A 74 -10.50 5.59 15.62
CA SER A 74 -10.31 5.16 14.23
C SER A 74 -9.27 4.04 14.14
N LYS A 75 -9.57 3.00 13.36
CA LYS A 75 -8.60 1.95 13.04
C LYS A 75 -7.42 2.55 12.30
N ARG A 76 -6.23 1.99 12.52
CA ARG A 76 -5.00 2.44 11.88
C ARG A 76 -4.94 1.89 10.46
N VAL A 77 -4.42 2.67 9.52
CA VAL A 77 -4.13 2.17 8.17
C VAL A 77 -2.77 1.47 8.20
N ARG A 78 -2.62 0.37 7.46
CA ARG A 78 -1.33 -0.32 7.30
C ARG A 78 -1.14 -0.81 5.88
N LEU A 79 0.00 -0.51 5.28
CA LEU A 79 0.36 -0.95 3.93
C LEU A 79 1.38 -2.09 3.99
N LEU A 80 1.01 -3.23 3.41
CA LEU A 80 1.83 -4.44 3.29
C LEU A 80 2.17 -4.64 1.82
N ILE A 81 3.44 -4.87 1.52
CA ILE A 81 3.93 -5.16 0.16
C ILE A 81 4.35 -6.62 0.19
N ASN A 82 3.70 -7.47 -0.60
CA ASN A 82 4.07 -8.87 -0.69
C ASN A 82 5.33 -8.98 -1.56
N ASP A 83 6.39 -9.56 -1.02
CA ASP A 83 7.66 -9.74 -1.72
C ASP A 83 7.87 -11.19 -2.20
N HIS A 84 6.89 -12.06 -2.01
CA HIS A 84 6.90 -13.49 -2.35
C HIS A 84 8.17 -14.23 -1.89
N ARG A 85 8.87 -13.73 -0.86
CA ARG A 85 10.03 -14.42 -0.29
C ARG A 85 9.54 -15.54 0.63
N HIS A 86 9.77 -16.77 0.18
CA HIS A 86 9.83 -17.96 1.04
C HIS A 86 11.14 -17.98 1.81
#